data_AF-A0A9E5RCZ4-F1
#
_entry.id   AF-A0A9E5RCZ4-F1
#
_cell.length_a   1.000
_cell.length_b   1.000
_cell.length_c   1.000
_cell.angle_alpha   90.00
_cell.angle_beta   90.00
_cell.angle_gamma   90.00
#
_symmetry.space_group_name_H-M   'P 1'
#
loop_
_entity.id
_entity.type
_entity.pdbx_description
1 polymer ?
#
loop_
_entity_poly.entity_id
_entity_poly.type
_entity_poly.pdbx_seq_one_letter_code
_entity_poly.pdbx_strand_id
1 'polypeptide(L)' 'MSETAEKLKIELSRLPVQERAELAYFLIHSLDDEVDYDVESAWDIELTRRMQEIDEGTASGKPSGQVFTELREKYS' A
#
# COMPACT_ATOMS: atom_id res chain seq x y z
N MET A 1 -4.62 1.04 23.10
CA MET A 1 -5.42 2.11 22.47
C MET A 1 -5.97 3.01 23.58
N SER A 2 -6.15 4.31 23.34
CA SER A 2 -6.86 5.16 24.31
C SER A 2 -8.32 4.73 24.42
N GLU A 3 -8.99 5.09 25.52
CA GLU A 3 -10.43 4.85 25.69
C GLU A 3 -11.24 5.41 24.51
N THR A 4 -10.87 6.61 24.03
CA THR A 4 -11.45 7.24 22.84
C THR A 4 -11.26 6.39 21.59
N ALA A 5 -10.06 5.84 21.36
CA ALA A 5 -9.77 5.05 20.18
C ALA A 5 -10.54 3.72 20.18
N GLU A 6 -10.71 3.07 21.33
CA GLU A 6 -11.53 1.85 21.42
C GLU A 6 -13.01 2.12 21.17
N LYS A 7 -13.54 3.23 21.72
CA LYS A 7 -14.92 3.65 21.44
C LYS A 7 -15.14 3.89 19.95
N LEU A 8 -14.25 4.64 19.30
CA LEU A 8 -14.32 4.92 17.86
C LEU A 8 -14.23 3.63 17.05
N LYS A 9 -13.33 2.70 17.38
CA LYS A 9 -13.24 1.41 16.69
C LYS A 9 -14.57 0.65 16.68
N ILE A 10 -15.26 0.60 17.83
CA ILE A 10 -16.57 -0.06 17.93
C ILE A 10 -17.62 0.67 17.09
N GLU A 11 -17.70 1.99 17.18
CA GLU A 11 -18.67 2.80 16.43
C GLU A 11 -18.45 2.70 14.91
N LEU A 12 -17.20 2.89 14.45
CA LEU A 12 -16.83 2.82 13.04
C LEU A 12 -17.03 1.43 12.44
N SER A 13 -16.84 0.36 13.22
CA SER A 13 -17.06 -1.02 12.74
C SER A 13 -18.51 -1.29 12.29
N ARG A 14 -19.48 -0.51 12.80
CA ARG A 14 -20.91 -0.66 12.51
C ARG A 14 -21.36 0.09 11.26
N LEU A 15 -20.52 0.95 10.69
CA LEU A 15 -20.85 1.70 9.49
C LEU A 15 -20.93 0.79 8.25
N PRO A 16 -21.66 1.22 7.21
CA PRO A 16 -21.62 0.58 5.90
C PRO A 16 -20.19 0.45 5.36
N VAL A 17 -19.95 -0.57 4.54
CA VAL A 17 -18.62 -0.89 3.98
C VAL A 17 -17.97 0.33 3.31
N GLN A 18 -18.75 1.11 2.58
CA GLN A 18 -18.23 2.26 1.83
C GLN A 18 -17.72 3.38 2.76
N GLU A 19 -18.49 3.74 3.78
CA GLU A 19 -18.07 4.75 4.78
C GLU A 19 -16.85 4.27 5.57
N ARG A 20 -16.78 2.97 5.90
CA ARG A 20 -15.58 2.40 6.53
C ARG A 20 -14.36 2.49 5.63
N ALA A 21 -14.51 2.27 4.32
CA ALA A 21 -13.42 2.35 3.37
C ALA A 21 -12.91 3.80 3.23
N GLU A 22 -13.82 4.78 3.16
CA GLU A 22 -13.46 6.20 3.11
C GLU A 22 -12.70 6.65 4.37
N LEU A 23 -13.16 6.23 5.55
CA LEU A 23 -12.48 6.55 6.82
C LEU A 23 -11.14 5.84 6.95
N ALA A 24 -11.04 4.58 6.52
CA ALA A 24 -9.77 3.87 6.50
C ALA A 24 -8.76 4.55 5.57
N TYR A 25 -9.20 4.98 4.37
CA TYR A 25 -8.40 5.76 3.45
C TYR A 25 -7.90 7.05 4.10
N PHE A 26 -8.79 7.86 4.68
CA PHE A 26 -8.43 9.09 5.36
C PHE A 26 -7.41 8.87 6.49
N LEU A 27 -7.65 7.90 7.36
CA LEU A 27 -6.76 7.60 8.48
C LEU A 27 -5.39 7.12 8.01
N ILE A 28 -5.33 6.26 6.99
CA ILE A 28 -4.05 5.81 6.41
C ILE A 28 -3.27 7.00 5.84
N HIS A 29 -3.93 7.88 5.07
CA HIS A 29 -3.27 9.06 4.49
C HIS A 29 -2.83 10.05 5.57
N SER A 30 -3.53 10.12 6.71
CA SER A 30 -3.11 10.97 7.82
C SER A 30 -1.86 10.47 8.55
N LEU A 31 -1.41 9.23 8.29
CA LEU A 31 -0.16 8.69 8.84
C LEU A 31 1.06 9.09 8.02
N ASP A 32 0.87 9.64 6.82
CA ASP A 32 1.95 10.18 6.01
C ASP A 32 2.34 11.56 6.57
N ASP A 33 3.00 11.57 7.73
CA ASP A 33 3.25 12.77 8.56
C ASP A 33 4.25 13.76 7.92
N GLU A 34 5.05 13.34 6.93
CA GLU A 34 5.89 14.25 6.16
C GLU A 34 6.02 13.71 4.73
N VAL A 35 5.69 14.53 3.74
CA VAL A 35 6.21 14.33 2.38
C VAL A 35 7.69 14.64 2.47
N ASP A 36 8.50 13.63 2.71
CA ASP A 36 9.92 13.74 2.43
C ASP A 36 10.06 13.95 0.93
N TYR A 37 10.30 15.20 0.53
CA TYR A 37 10.45 15.58 -0.87
C TYR A 37 11.57 14.79 -1.56
N ASP A 38 12.51 14.23 -0.80
CA ASP A 38 13.59 13.40 -1.32
C ASP A 38 13.16 11.93 -1.51
N VAL A 39 12.06 11.49 -0.89
CA VAL A 39 11.50 10.14 -1.12
C VAL A 39 11.01 9.98 -2.55
N GLU A 40 10.25 10.92 -3.09
CA GLU A 40 9.80 10.88 -4.49
C GLU A 40 10.99 10.84 -5.45
N SER A 41 12.01 11.69 -5.23
CA SER A 41 13.25 11.69 -6.00
C SER A 41 14.01 10.36 -5.90
N ALA A 42 14.11 9.79 -4.71
CA ALA A 42 14.74 8.49 -4.48
C ALA A 42 13.98 7.34 -5.17
N TRP A 43 12.64 7.40 -5.18
CA TRP A 43 11.80 6.46 -5.92
C TRP A 43 11.99 6.58 -7.43
N ASP A 44 12.04 7.79 -7.98
CA ASP A 44 12.29 8.00 -9.41
C ASP A 44 13.66 7.44 -9.85
N ILE A 45 14.69 7.65 -9.03
CA ILE A 45 16.03 7.08 -9.26
C ILE A 45 15.97 5.54 -9.25
N GLU A 46 15.32 4.95 -8.25
CA GLU A 46 15.21 3.50 -8.12
C GLU A 46 14.37 2.86 -9.24
N LEU A 47 13.26 3.50 -9.63
CA LEU A 47 12.42 3.03 -10.74
C LEU A 47 13.18 3.07 -12.06
N THR A 48 13.91 4.16 -12.32
CA THR A 48 14.76 4.28 -13.51
C THR A 48 15.81 3.18 -13.54
N ARG A 49 16.49 2.95 -12.41
CA ARG A 49 17.51 1.90 -12.27
C ARG A 49 16.91 0.51 -12.54
N ARG A 50 15.75 0.19 -11.95
CA ARG A 50 15.09 -1.11 -12.15
C ARG A 50 14.61 -1.33 -13.57
N MET A 51 14.11 -0.27 -14.22
CA MET A 51 13.71 -0.37 -15.62
C MET A 51 14.91 -0.71 -16.50
N GLN A 52 16.05 -0.05 -16.26
CA GLN A 52 17.29 -0.35 -16.97
C GLN A 52 17.76 -1.81 -16.73
N GLU A 53 17.68 -2.32 -15.50
CA GLU A 53 18.03 -3.73 -15.22
C GLU A 53 17.11 -4.72 -15.96
N ILE A 54 15.83 -4.38 -16.14
CA ILE A 54 14.89 -5.18 -16.93
C ILE A 54 15.27 -5.13 -18.41
N ASP A 55 15.52 -3.94 -18.95
CA ASP A 55 15.87 -3.75 -20.37
C ASP A 55 17.20 -4.42 -20.73
N GLU A 56 18.17 -4.40 -19.81
CA GLU A 56 19.47 -5.07 -19.95
C GLU A 56 19.39 -6.58 -19.68
N GLY A 57 18.26 -7.09 -19.18
CA GLY A 57 18.06 -8.50 -18.85
C GLY A 57 18.85 -8.97 -17.63
N THR A 58 19.33 -8.05 -16.79
CA THR A 58 20.04 -8.35 -15.54
C THR A 58 19.07 -8.58 -14.38
N ALA A 59 17.84 -8.08 -14.49
CA ALA A 59 16.76 -8.34 -13.54
C ALA A 59 16.21 -9.77 -13.67
N SER A 60 15.99 -10.44 -12.53
CA SER A 60 15.28 -11.73 -12.48
C SER A 60 13.80 -11.51 -12.13
N GLY A 61 12.93 -11.72 -13.12
CA GLY A 61 11.48 -11.61 -12.96
C GLY A 61 10.81 -12.93 -12.56
N LYS A 62 9.54 -12.83 -12.11
CA LYS A 62 8.64 -13.99 -11.97
C LYS A 62 7.55 -13.93 -13.04
N PRO A 63 7.11 -15.07 -13.59
CA PRO A 63 5.95 -15.09 -14.48
C PRO A 63 4.72 -14.48 -13.80
N SER A 64 4.04 -13.56 -14.48
CA SER A 64 2.87 -12.86 -13.92
C SER A 64 1.76 -13.81 -13.47
N GLY A 65 1.53 -14.90 -14.22
CA GLY A 65 0.55 -15.93 -13.86
C GLY A 65 0.82 -16.60 -12.51
N GLN A 66 2.10 -16.80 -12.16
CA GLN A 66 2.48 -17.31 -10.83
C GLN A 66 2.12 -16.30 -9.75
N VAL A 67 2.49 -15.02 -9.94
CA VAL A 67 2.22 -13.94 -8.98
C VAL A 67 0.73 -13.81 -8.69
N PHE A 68 -0.11 -13.77 -9.73
CA PHE A 68 -1.56 -13.65 -9.55
C PHE A 68 -2.20 -14.88 -8.89
N THR A 69 -1.63 -16.06 -9.09
CA THR A 69 -2.10 -17.29 -8.43
C THR A 69 -1.79 -17.25 -6.94
N GLU A 70 -0.54 -16.96 -6.57
CA GLU A 70 -0.12 -16.84 -5.17
C GLU A 70 -0.93 -15.78 -4.40
N LEU A 71 -1.23 -14.63 -5.03
CA LEU A 71 -2.05 -13.58 -4.41
C LEU A 71 -3.49 -14.04 -4.15
N ARG A 72 -4.11 -14.74 -5.10
CA ARG A 72 -5.48 -15.26 -4.92
C ARG A 72 -5.54 -16.29 -3.81
N GLU A 73 -4.59 -17.22 -3.75
CA GLU A 73 -4.52 -18.24 -2.70
C GLU A 73 -4.38 -17.64 -1.30
N LYS A 74 -3.68 -16.51 -1.18
CA LYS A 74 -3.41 -15.89 0.13
C LYS A 74 -4.56 -15.02 0.65
N TYR A 75 -5.35 -14.42 -0.24
CA TYR A 75 -6.31 -13.37 0.12
C TYR A 75 -7.75 -13.62 -0.33
N SER A 76 -8.06 -14.77 -0.95
CA SER A 76 -9.43 -15.24 -1.20
C SER A 76 -9.89 -16.18 -0.08
#